data_AF-A0A6P6PAI9-F1
#
_entry.id   AF-A0A6P6PAI9-F1
#
_cell.length_a   1.000
_cell.length_b   1.000
_cell.length_c   1.000
_cell.angle_alpha   90.00
_cell.angle_beta   90.00
_cell.angle_gamma   90.00
#
_symmetry.space_group_name_H-M   'P 1'
#
loop_
_entity.id
_entity.type
_entity.pdbx_description
1 polymer ?
#
loop_
_entity_poly.entity_id
_entity_poly.type
_entity_poly.pdbx_seq_one_letter_code
_entity_poly.pdbx_strand_id
1 'polypeptide(L)'
;MNVLQIMKSGGLHGRGIGRIGPYPLYMESFESLIENNEVSDEIMDALFHLFSRKRPDVLAINNQTLGHILEGDTRARSSYFTKKNMFENKTEVVGPFLEDGNHWTFFHCSIVDRAITYLNSLGETDEQYNKIAENWSTFAASKGYQGPWKRVLRKHSLQHDSISCGVFTAVFAEAILGGSGGYLTCSPIQEERERLGTLLFHSLDRSDICGICFHKVPRKNKASDANDNLNIRK
;
A
#
# COMPACT_ATOMS: atom_id res chain seq x y z
N MET A 1 -16.36 18.13 10.55
CA MET A 1 -15.51 18.76 9.51
C MET A 1 -14.64 17.66 8.95
N ASN A 2 -14.77 17.33 7.66
CA ASN A 2 -13.98 16.24 7.08
C ASN A 2 -12.53 16.69 6.83
N VAL A 3 -11.62 15.74 6.60
CA VAL A 3 -10.18 16.03 6.41
C VAL A 3 -9.95 17.04 5.28
N LEU A 4 -10.69 16.95 4.18
CA LEU A 4 -10.58 17.90 3.07
C LEU A 4 -10.92 19.32 3.50
N GLN A 5 -11.96 19.53 4.31
CA GLN A 5 -12.30 20.86 4.83
C GLN A 5 -11.18 21.43 5.73
N ILE A 6 -10.55 20.59 6.55
CA ILE A 6 -9.40 20.98 7.37
C ILE A 6 -8.22 21.39 6.47
N MET A 7 -7.95 20.63 5.41
CA MET A 7 -6.86 20.94 4.47
C MET A 7 -7.13 22.20 3.64
N LYS A 8 -8.36 22.36 3.13
CA LYS A 8 -8.79 23.52 2.33
C LYS A 8 -8.72 24.80 3.15
N SER A 9 -9.22 24.78 4.40
CA SER A 9 -9.13 25.94 5.31
C SER A 9 -7.70 26.29 5.72
N GLY A 10 -6.78 25.32 5.73
CA GLY A 10 -5.35 25.54 5.97
C GLY A 10 -4.56 26.09 4.78
N GLY A 11 -5.17 26.29 3.61
CA GLY A 11 -4.50 26.84 2.42
C GLY A 11 -3.50 25.90 1.74
N LEU A 12 -3.69 24.58 1.86
CA LEU A 12 -2.73 23.54 1.43
C LEU A 12 -2.85 23.14 -0.06
N HIS A 13 -3.15 24.07 -0.96
CA HIS A 13 -3.34 23.75 -2.37
C HIS A 13 -2.00 23.54 -3.10
N GLY A 14 -1.86 22.43 -3.84
CA GLY A 14 -0.72 22.14 -4.72
C GLY A 14 0.63 21.89 -4.03
N ARG A 15 0.66 21.65 -2.72
CA ARG A 15 1.88 21.36 -1.93
C ARG A 15 1.78 19.99 -1.26
N GLY A 16 2.90 19.29 -1.12
CA GLY A 16 2.94 18.03 -0.36
C GLY A 16 2.51 18.27 1.09
N ILE A 17 1.51 17.51 1.57
CA ILE A 17 0.90 17.67 2.89
C ILE A 17 1.60 16.80 3.94
N GLY A 18 2.34 15.79 3.48
CA GLY A 18 3.12 14.87 4.29
C GLY A 18 3.51 13.65 3.48
N ARG A 19 3.97 12.62 4.17
CA ARG A 19 4.27 11.32 3.57
C ARG A 19 3.87 10.18 4.49
N ILE A 20 3.59 9.02 3.91
CA ILE A 20 3.48 7.74 4.60
C ILE A 20 4.60 6.84 4.07
N GLY A 21 5.62 6.58 4.89
CA GLY A 21 6.81 5.87 4.45
C GLY A 21 7.47 6.59 3.25
N PRO A 22 7.66 5.91 2.10
CA PRO A 22 8.23 6.53 0.91
C PRO A 22 7.23 7.34 0.08
N TYR A 23 5.93 7.31 0.39
CA TYR A 23 4.87 7.85 -0.46
C TYR A 23 4.49 9.28 -0.04
N PRO A 24 4.85 10.32 -0.82
CA PRO A 24 4.37 11.67 -0.58
C PRO A 24 2.88 11.76 -0.91
N LEU A 25 2.12 12.47 -0.07
CA LEU A 25 0.69 12.68 -0.28
C LEU A 25 0.39 14.17 -0.46
N TYR A 26 -0.52 14.44 -1.37
CA TYR A 26 -0.95 15.78 -1.77
C TYR A 26 -2.45 15.95 -1.53
N MET A 27 -2.96 17.16 -1.70
CA MET A 27 -4.37 17.44 -1.53
C MET A 27 -5.23 16.56 -2.45
N GLU A 28 -4.79 16.44 -3.70
CA GLU A 28 -5.41 15.68 -4.78
C GLU A 28 -5.45 14.18 -4.44
N SER A 29 -4.46 13.67 -3.69
CA SER A 29 -4.48 12.30 -3.18
C SER A 29 -5.64 12.10 -2.20
N PHE A 30 -5.91 13.07 -1.30
CA PHE A 30 -7.04 12.96 -0.39
C PHE A 30 -8.38 13.17 -1.10
N GLU A 31 -8.43 13.98 -2.16
CA GLU A 31 -9.62 14.16 -2.99
C GLU A 31 -9.99 12.88 -3.74
N SER A 32 -9.01 12.10 -4.22
CA SER A 32 -9.27 10.79 -4.85
C SER A 32 -9.91 9.77 -3.90
N LEU A 33 -9.59 9.85 -2.61
CA LEU A 33 -10.13 8.96 -1.59
C LEU A 33 -11.47 9.43 -1.00
N ILE A 34 -11.54 10.68 -0.54
CA ILE A 34 -12.65 11.18 0.27
C ILE A 34 -13.84 11.61 -0.59
N GLU A 35 -13.57 12.14 -1.79
CA GLU A 35 -14.62 12.46 -2.75
C GLU A 35 -15.00 11.16 -3.50
N ASN A 36 -16.16 11.17 -4.17
CA ASN A 36 -16.68 10.01 -4.92
C ASN A 36 -15.90 9.78 -6.23
N ASN A 37 -14.61 9.52 -6.11
CA ASN A 37 -13.65 9.29 -7.18
C ASN A 37 -13.00 7.91 -7.05
N GLU A 38 -12.33 7.49 -8.12
CA GLU A 38 -11.39 6.37 -8.07
C GLU A 38 -10.19 6.71 -7.19
N VAL A 39 -9.79 5.76 -6.35
CA VAL A 39 -8.67 5.94 -5.42
C VAL A 39 -7.35 5.90 -6.19
N SER A 40 -6.44 6.84 -5.92
CA SER A 40 -5.16 6.91 -6.63
C SER A 40 -4.12 5.90 -6.13
N ASP A 41 -3.15 5.59 -6.98
CA ASP A 41 -1.99 4.73 -6.70
C ASP A 41 -1.28 5.11 -5.39
N GLU A 42 -1.02 6.40 -5.18
CA GLU A 42 -0.29 6.87 -4.01
C GLU A 42 -1.05 6.61 -2.71
N ILE A 43 -2.39 6.69 -2.75
CA ILE A 43 -3.23 6.38 -1.60
C ILE A 43 -3.19 4.88 -1.31
N MET A 44 -3.32 4.04 -2.34
CA MET A 44 -3.29 2.59 -2.17
C MET A 44 -1.95 2.12 -1.60
N ASP A 45 -0.84 2.62 -2.15
CA ASP A 45 0.51 2.31 -1.67
C ASP A 45 0.73 2.80 -0.23
N ALA A 46 0.29 4.02 0.07
CA ALA A 46 0.39 4.59 1.42
C ALA A 46 -0.41 3.79 2.44
N LEU A 47 -1.64 3.38 2.12
CA LEU A 47 -2.49 2.58 3.00
C LEU A 47 -1.87 1.21 3.28
N PHE A 48 -1.40 0.49 2.27
CA PHE A 48 -0.80 -0.83 2.47
C PHE A 48 0.50 -0.75 3.28
N HIS A 49 1.30 0.30 3.07
CA HIS A 49 2.45 0.58 3.92
C HIS A 49 2.05 0.87 5.37
N LEU A 50 0.99 1.67 5.57
CA LEU A 50 0.48 2.00 6.89
C LEU A 50 -0.03 0.75 7.63
N PHE A 51 -0.81 -0.10 6.96
CA PHE A 51 -1.37 -1.33 7.53
C PHE A 51 -0.28 -2.33 7.93
N SER A 52 0.78 -2.46 7.11
CA SER A 52 1.90 -3.35 7.39
C SER A 52 2.88 -2.81 8.43
N ARG A 53 2.84 -1.52 8.81
CA ARG A 53 3.82 -0.88 9.69
C ARG A 53 4.02 -1.57 11.04
N LYS A 54 2.97 -2.18 11.59
CA LYS A 54 3.03 -2.92 12.88
C LYS A 54 3.50 -4.37 12.73
N ARG A 55 3.64 -4.86 11.50
CA ARG A 55 4.02 -6.23 11.15
C ARG A 55 5.27 -6.22 10.28
N PRO A 56 6.47 -6.05 10.88
CA PRO A 56 7.72 -5.89 10.13
C PRO A 56 8.11 -7.13 9.31
N ASP A 57 7.50 -8.28 9.60
CA ASP A 57 7.60 -9.54 8.86
C ASP A 57 6.73 -9.57 7.59
N VAL A 58 5.81 -8.62 7.43
CA VAL A 58 5.01 -8.44 6.21
C VAL A 58 5.73 -7.47 5.27
N LEU A 59 5.83 -7.83 4.00
CA LEU A 59 6.30 -6.95 2.93
C LEU A 59 5.11 -6.36 2.18
N ALA A 60 4.86 -5.06 2.35
CA ALA A 60 3.97 -4.31 1.46
C ALA A 60 4.71 -3.92 0.16
N ILE A 61 4.30 -4.50 -0.95
CA ILE A 61 4.79 -4.17 -2.30
C ILE A 61 3.87 -3.10 -2.89
N ASN A 62 4.44 -2.09 -3.55
CA ASN A 62 3.66 -1.07 -4.24
C ASN A 62 2.95 -1.62 -5.48
N ASN A 63 1.91 -0.92 -5.91
CA ASN A 63 1.06 -1.34 -7.02
C ASN A 63 1.86 -1.57 -8.32
N GLN A 64 2.83 -0.71 -8.63
CA GLN A 64 3.59 -0.82 -9.88
C GLN A 64 4.44 -2.09 -9.90
N THR A 65 5.17 -2.34 -8.81
CA THR A 65 6.00 -3.55 -8.67
C THR A 65 5.14 -4.80 -8.68
N LEU A 66 4.01 -4.75 -7.96
CA LEU A 66 3.10 -5.88 -7.91
C LEU A 66 2.44 -6.15 -9.27
N GLY A 67 2.04 -5.11 -10.00
CA GLY A 67 1.49 -5.22 -11.36
C GLY A 67 2.45 -5.92 -12.29
N HIS A 68 3.71 -5.47 -12.36
CA HIS A 68 4.74 -6.16 -13.15
C HIS A 68 4.92 -7.63 -12.76
N ILE A 69 4.80 -7.98 -11.47
CA ILE A 69 4.89 -9.36 -11.00
C ILE A 69 3.66 -10.18 -11.46
N LEU A 70 2.46 -9.69 -11.18
CA LEU A 70 1.21 -10.44 -11.36
C LEU A 70 0.74 -10.47 -12.83
N GLU A 71 1.19 -9.53 -13.66
CA GLU A 71 1.01 -9.55 -15.11
C GLU A 71 2.06 -10.40 -15.84
N GLY A 72 3.10 -10.86 -15.13
CA GLY A 72 4.15 -11.71 -15.70
C GLY A 72 5.21 -10.95 -16.50
N ASP A 73 5.42 -9.66 -16.23
CA ASP A 73 6.46 -8.88 -16.90
C ASP A 73 7.84 -9.46 -16.56
N THR A 74 8.60 -9.77 -17.60
CA THR A 74 9.98 -10.23 -17.50
C THR A 74 10.87 -9.32 -16.64
N ARG A 75 10.60 -8.01 -16.61
CA ARG A 75 11.29 -7.01 -15.78
C ARG A 75 11.19 -7.32 -14.30
N ALA A 76 10.06 -7.87 -13.84
CA ALA A 76 9.84 -8.23 -12.45
C ALA A 76 10.90 -9.19 -11.92
N ARG A 77 11.45 -10.05 -12.78
CA ARG A 77 12.49 -11.04 -12.43
C ARG A 77 13.90 -10.46 -12.36
N SER A 78 14.11 -9.28 -12.96
CA SER A 78 15.42 -8.65 -13.00
C SER A 78 15.84 -8.14 -11.63
N SER A 79 17.13 -8.24 -11.31
CA SER A 79 17.70 -7.67 -10.08
C SER A 79 17.65 -6.14 -10.04
N TYR A 80 17.52 -5.50 -11.20
CA TYR A 80 17.32 -4.06 -11.35
C TYR A 80 15.97 -3.63 -10.78
N PHE A 81 14.93 -4.42 -11.03
CA PHE A 81 13.57 -4.10 -10.61
C PHE A 81 13.26 -4.62 -9.21
N THR A 82 13.70 -5.84 -8.88
CA THR A 82 13.49 -6.43 -7.56
C THR A 82 14.76 -7.08 -7.01
N LYS A 83 15.14 -6.67 -5.80
CA LYS A 83 16.32 -7.23 -5.11
C LYS A 83 16.15 -8.74 -4.91
N LYS A 84 17.26 -9.49 -5.01
CA LYS A 84 17.25 -10.95 -4.83
C LYS A 84 16.76 -11.36 -3.44
N ASN A 85 17.09 -10.60 -2.40
CA ASN A 85 16.75 -10.85 -1.01
C ASN A 85 15.50 -10.10 -0.53
N MET A 86 14.59 -9.72 -1.42
CA MET A 86 13.42 -8.91 -1.02
C MET A 86 12.51 -9.58 0.01
N PHE A 87 12.52 -10.91 0.08
CA PHE A 87 11.77 -11.71 1.05
C PHE A 87 12.57 -12.09 2.30
N GLU A 88 13.79 -11.57 2.45
CA GLU A 88 14.62 -11.82 3.62
C GLU A 88 13.91 -11.34 4.90
N ASN A 89 13.76 -12.25 5.86
CA ASN A 89 13.00 -12.05 7.11
C ASN A 89 11.52 -11.69 6.89
N LYS A 90 10.94 -12.05 5.74
CA LYS A 90 9.52 -11.85 5.44
C LYS A 90 8.76 -13.16 5.50
N THR A 91 7.61 -13.12 6.14
CA THR A 91 6.66 -14.24 6.27
C THR A 91 5.52 -14.11 5.28
N GLU A 92 5.17 -12.88 4.92
CA GLU A 92 4.03 -12.55 4.08
C GLU A 92 4.36 -11.40 3.12
N VAL A 93 3.65 -11.39 2.00
CA VAL A 93 3.68 -10.34 0.99
C VAL A 93 2.26 -9.85 0.77
N VAL A 94 2.08 -8.54 0.69
CA VAL A 94 0.78 -7.92 0.48
C VAL A 94 0.94 -6.74 -0.48
N GLY A 95 -0.07 -6.46 -1.29
CA GLY A 95 -0.07 -5.26 -2.11
C GLY A 95 -1.39 -5.02 -2.83
N PRO A 96 -1.66 -3.76 -3.21
CA PRO A 96 -2.76 -3.42 -4.09
C PRO A 96 -2.37 -3.75 -5.53
N PHE A 97 -3.23 -4.44 -6.27
CA PHE A 97 -3.01 -4.75 -7.67
C PHE A 97 -4.06 -4.02 -8.52
N LEU A 98 -3.58 -3.16 -9.43
CA LEU A 98 -4.44 -2.48 -10.40
C LEU A 98 -4.59 -3.38 -11.63
N GLU A 99 -5.57 -4.27 -11.58
CA GLU A 99 -5.84 -5.22 -12.66
C GLU A 99 -6.28 -4.46 -13.92
N ASP A 100 -5.66 -4.79 -15.06
CA ASP A 100 -5.89 -4.19 -16.37
C ASP A 100 -5.84 -2.64 -16.39
N GLY A 101 -5.16 -2.04 -15.41
CA GLY A 101 -4.95 -0.60 -15.31
C GLY A 101 -6.17 0.22 -14.84
N ASN A 102 -7.25 -0.41 -14.39
CA ASN A 102 -8.46 0.33 -13.98
C ASN A 102 -9.22 -0.27 -12.78
N HIS A 103 -8.88 -1.46 -12.31
CA HIS A 103 -9.64 -2.11 -11.24
C HIS A 103 -8.74 -2.54 -10.08
N TRP A 104 -8.95 -1.93 -8.91
CA TRP A 104 -8.21 -2.28 -7.71
C TRP A 104 -8.65 -3.63 -7.16
N THR A 105 -7.66 -4.48 -6.93
CA THR A 105 -7.80 -5.81 -6.34
C THR A 105 -6.74 -6.01 -5.25
N PHE A 106 -6.98 -6.97 -4.37
CA PHE A 106 -6.11 -7.27 -3.25
C PHE A 106 -5.31 -8.53 -3.51
N PHE A 107 -3.99 -8.44 -3.35
CA PHE A 107 -3.10 -9.60 -3.33
C PHE A 107 -2.46 -9.79 -1.96
N HIS A 108 -2.50 -11.01 -1.47
CA HIS A 108 -1.75 -11.46 -0.30
C HIS A 108 -1.15 -12.84 -0.55
N CYS A 109 0.08 -13.01 -0.10
CA CYS A 109 0.75 -14.29 -0.11
C CYS A 109 1.39 -14.57 1.25
N SER A 110 1.05 -15.71 1.86
CA SER A 110 1.85 -16.27 2.96
C SER A 110 2.98 -17.11 2.35
N ILE A 111 4.22 -16.66 2.54
CA ILE A 111 5.42 -17.37 2.10
C ILE A 111 5.56 -18.67 2.90
N VAL A 112 5.30 -18.59 4.21
CA VAL A 112 5.43 -19.72 5.15
C VAL A 112 4.43 -20.81 4.82
N ASP A 113 3.16 -20.44 4.62
CA ASP A 113 2.08 -21.39 4.35
C ASP A 113 1.96 -21.77 2.87
N ARG A 114 2.77 -21.14 2.02
CA ARG A 114 2.67 -21.17 0.56
C ARG A 114 1.26 -20.93 0.08
N ALA A 115 0.63 -19.87 0.56
CA ALA A 115 -0.77 -19.56 0.33
C ALA A 115 -0.93 -18.26 -0.45
N ILE A 116 -1.89 -18.20 -1.36
CA ILE A 116 -2.30 -16.96 -2.06
C ILE A 116 -3.75 -16.69 -1.72
N THR A 117 -4.01 -15.47 -1.27
CA THR A 117 -5.34 -14.88 -1.18
C THR A 117 -5.41 -13.77 -2.22
N TYR A 118 -6.34 -13.90 -3.16
CA TYR A 118 -6.66 -12.87 -4.15
C TYR A 118 -8.10 -12.45 -3.94
N LEU A 119 -8.36 -11.14 -3.84
CA LEU A 119 -9.71 -10.63 -3.71
C LEU A 119 -10.04 -9.58 -4.75
N ASN A 120 -11.22 -9.73 -5.35
CA ASN A 120 -11.80 -8.84 -6.33
C ASN A 120 -13.20 -8.44 -5.84
N SER A 121 -13.43 -7.16 -5.58
CA SER A 121 -14.72 -6.65 -5.12
C SER A 121 -15.88 -6.84 -6.10
N LEU A 122 -15.61 -7.13 -7.39
CA LEU A 122 -16.61 -7.53 -8.38
C LEU A 122 -16.84 -9.05 -8.46
N GLY A 123 -16.09 -9.82 -7.68
CA GLY A 123 -16.05 -11.27 -7.68
C GLY A 123 -14.85 -11.82 -8.46
N GLU A 124 -14.19 -12.84 -7.92
CA GLU A 124 -13.05 -13.49 -8.57
C GLU A 124 -13.49 -14.61 -9.52
N THR A 125 -12.79 -14.75 -10.64
CA THR A 125 -12.87 -15.94 -11.48
C THR A 125 -11.68 -16.87 -11.24
N ASP A 126 -11.85 -18.14 -11.60
CA ASP A 126 -10.75 -19.12 -11.57
C ASP A 126 -9.64 -18.76 -12.55
N GLU A 127 -9.99 -18.19 -13.70
CA GLU A 127 -9.02 -17.74 -14.71
C GLU A 127 -8.10 -16.64 -14.16
N GLN A 128 -8.69 -15.62 -13.52
CA GLN A 128 -7.93 -14.55 -12.86
C GLN A 128 -6.98 -15.11 -11.81
N TYR A 129 -7.48 -15.98 -10.92
CA TYR A 129 -6.66 -16.60 -9.89
C TYR A 129 -5.51 -17.43 -10.49
N ASN A 130 -5.80 -18.25 -11.50
CA ASN A 130 -4.79 -19.13 -12.10
C ASN A 130 -3.67 -18.34 -12.76
N LYS A 131 -4.00 -17.25 -13.49
CA LYS A 131 -3.01 -16.34 -14.09
C LYS A 131 -2.11 -15.71 -13.02
N ILE A 132 -2.71 -15.17 -11.95
CA ILE A 132 -1.99 -14.57 -10.83
C ILE A 132 -1.09 -15.59 -10.14
N ALA A 133 -1.59 -16.80 -9.90
CA ALA A 133 -0.85 -17.87 -9.24
C ALA A 133 0.34 -18.35 -10.09
N GLU A 134 0.18 -18.48 -11.41
CA GLU A 134 1.26 -18.85 -12.33
C GLU A 134 2.36 -17.79 -12.38
N ASN A 135 1.98 -16.52 -12.54
CA ASN A 135 2.91 -15.40 -12.61
C ASN A 135 3.66 -15.20 -11.28
N TRP A 136 2.94 -15.25 -10.16
CA TRP A 136 3.55 -15.25 -8.84
C TRP A 136 4.50 -16.43 -8.64
N SER A 137 4.10 -17.65 -9.04
CA SER A 137 4.95 -18.85 -8.93
C SER A 137 6.27 -18.67 -9.66
N THR A 138 6.21 -18.18 -10.90
CA THR A 138 7.39 -17.94 -11.73
C THR A 138 8.32 -16.89 -11.09
N PHE A 139 7.74 -15.79 -10.60
CA PHE A 139 8.49 -14.74 -9.91
C PHE A 139 9.12 -15.25 -8.61
N ALA A 140 8.34 -15.87 -7.72
CA ALA A 140 8.79 -16.37 -6.43
C ALA A 140 9.89 -17.43 -6.60
N ALA A 141 9.76 -18.32 -7.59
CA ALA A 141 10.80 -19.29 -7.94
C ALA A 141 12.13 -18.62 -8.31
N SER A 142 12.10 -17.49 -9.04
CA SER A 142 13.30 -16.70 -9.36
C SER A 142 13.98 -16.08 -8.14
N LYS A 143 13.25 -15.98 -7.02
CA LYS A 143 13.75 -15.52 -5.71
C LYS A 143 14.07 -16.68 -4.76
N GLY A 144 13.98 -17.93 -5.21
CA GLY A 144 14.29 -19.13 -4.42
C GLY A 144 13.09 -19.74 -3.67
N TYR A 145 11.88 -19.25 -3.90
CA TYR A 145 10.66 -19.72 -3.21
C TYR A 145 9.80 -20.53 -4.17
N GLN A 146 9.89 -21.85 -4.05
CA GLN A 146 9.17 -22.78 -4.92
C GLN A 146 7.73 -23.02 -4.44
N GLY A 147 6.82 -23.20 -5.39
CA GLY A 147 5.45 -23.66 -5.14
C GLY A 147 5.39 -25.14 -4.70
N PRO A 148 4.20 -25.76 -4.72
CA PRO A 148 2.92 -25.21 -5.16
C PRO A 148 2.35 -24.17 -4.17
N TRP A 149 1.53 -23.25 -4.68
CA TRP A 149 0.81 -22.27 -3.87
C TRP A 149 -0.66 -22.65 -3.73
N LYS A 150 -1.15 -22.75 -2.48
CA LYS A 150 -2.56 -23.05 -2.19
C LYS A 150 -3.43 -21.80 -2.33
N ARG A 151 -4.61 -21.95 -2.92
CA ARG A 151 -5.64 -20.90 -2.94
C ARG A 151 -6.29 -20.80 -1.57
N VAL A 152 -6.36 -19.60 -1.02
CA VAL A 152 -7.18 -19.30 0.16
C VAL A 152 -8.36 -18.48 -0.30
N LEU A 153 -9.56 -19.02 -0.11
CA LEU A 153 -10.81 -18.34 -0.40
C LEU A 153 -11.24 -17.52 0.82
N ARG A 154 -11.64 -16.27 0.57
CA ARG A 154 -12.25 -15.40 1.58
C ARG A 154 -13.58 -14.93 1.05
N LYS A 155 -14.63 -15.07 1.85
CA LYS A 155 -15.94 -14.50 1.51
C LYS A 155 -15.92 -13.01 1.85
N HIS A 156 -16.44 -12.19 0.95
CA HIS A 156 -16.50 -10.75 1.13
C HIS A 156 -17.73 -10.12 0.47
N SER A 157 -18.03 -8.88 0.85
CA SER A 157 -19.04 -8.04 0.20
C SER A 157 -18.62 -7.70 -1.22
N LEU A 158 -19.59 -7.66 -2.13
CA LEU A 158 -19.37 -7.20 -3.50
C LEU A 158 -19.61 -5.69 -3.58
N GLN A 159 -18.86 -5.02 -4.47
CA GLN A 159 -19.15 -3.65 -4.83
C GLN A 159 -20.32 -3.60 -5.82
N HIS A 160 -21.04 -2.47 -5.81
CA HIS A 160 -22.20 -2.23 -6.68
C HIS A 160 -22.06 -0.95 -7.51
N ASP A 161 -20.87 -0.34 -7.48
CA ASP A 161 -20.52 0.85 -8.26
C ASP A 161 -19.19 0.63 -9.01
N SER A 162 -18.79 1.61 -9.83
CA SER A 162 -17.58 1.55 -10.66
C SER A 162 -16.37 2.27 -10.07
N ILE A 163 -16.46 2.86 -8.88
CA ILE A 163 -15.44 3.79 -8.35
C ILE A 163 -14.88 3.37 -6.98
N SER A 164 -15.50 2.38 -6.33
CA SER A 164 -15.19 2.03 -4.93
C SER A 164 -14.24 0.85 -4.78
N CYS A 165 -13.73 0.27 -5.87
CA CYS A 165 -12.82 -0.88 -5.82
C CYS A 165 -11.59 -0.65 -4.94
N GLY A 166 -11.02 0.56 -4.96
CA GLY A 166 -9.90 0.93 -4.10
C GLY A 166 -10.26 0.92 -2.61
N VAL A 167 -11.46 1.40 -2.26
CA VAL A 167 -11.96 1.42 -0.87
C VAL A 167 -12.18 0.00 -0.37
N PHE A 168 -12.83 -0.87 -1.16
CA PHE A 168 -13.01 -2.28 -0.82
C PHE A 168 -11.66 -2.98 -0.63
N THR A 169 -10.73 -2.78 -1.57
CA THR A 169 -9.37 -3.35 -1.52
C THR A 169 -8.63 -2.94 -0.26
N ALA A 170 -8.66 -1.65 0.11
CA ALA A 170 -8.04 -1.14 1.33
C ALA A 170 -8.67 -1.72 2.61
N VAL A 171 -10.00 -1.79 2.68
CA VAL A 171 -10.72 -2.35 3.83
C VAL A 171 -10.43 -3.85 4.01
N PHE A 172 -10.38 -4.60 2.90
CA PHE A 172 -10.01 -6.02 2.94
C PHE A 172 -8.57 -6.22 3.41
N ALA A 173 -7.64 -5.38 2.94
CA ALA A 173 -6.25 -5.40 3.35
C ALA A 173 -6.10 -5.13 4.85
N GLU A 174 -6.74 -4.08 5.36
CA GLU A 174 -6.71 -3.74 6.79
C GLU A 174 -7.27 -4.88 7.65
N ALA A 175 -8.40 -5.47 7.25
CA ALA A 175 -9.01 -6.56 7.97
C ALA A 175 -8.14 -7.82 7.99
N ILE A 176 -7.58 -8.22 6.85
CA ILE A 176 -6.71 -9.41 6.76
C ILE A 176 -5.42 -9.20 7.55
N LEU A 177 -4.77 -8.04 7.41
CA LEU A 177 -3.54 -7.74 8.15
C LEU A 177 -3.79 -7.58 9.66
N GLY A 178 -4.99 -7.16 10.04
CA GLY A 178 -5.50 -7.15 11.41
C GLY A 178 -5.90 -8.53 11.97
N GLY A 179 -5.82 -9.60 11.17
CA GLY A 179 -6.10 -10.98 11.60
C GLY A 179 -7.56 -11.40 11.52
N SER A 180 -8.41 -10.67 10.80
CA SER A 180 -9.83 -11.03 10.66
C SER A 180 -9.99 -12.35 9.91
N GLY A 181 -10.61 -13.34 10.57
CA GLY A 181 -10.87 -14.67 10.01
C GLY A 181 -12.23 -14.83 9.30
N GLY A 182 -13.15 -13.86 9.42
CA GLY A 182 -14.53 -13.97 8.96
C GLY A 182 -14.85 -13.33 7.60
N TYR A 183 -16.15 -13.13 7.35
CA TYR A 183 -16.67 -12.44 6.17
C TYR A 183 -16.16 -10.98 6.16
N LEU A 184 -15.56 -10.56 5.04
CA LEU A 184 -15.03 -9.21 4.90
C LEU A 184 -16.13 -8.27 4.40
N THR A 185 -16.32 -7.14 5.07
CA THR A 185 -17.37 -6.17 4.75
C THR A 185 -16.78 -4.80 4.52
N CYS A 186 -17.25 -4.10 3.49
CA CYS A 186 -17.00 -2.68 3.30
C CYS A 186 -18.36 -1.97 3.29
N SER A 187 -18.77 -1.34 4.40
CA SER A 187 -20.07 -0.66 4.48
C SER A 187 -20.19 0.26 5.70
N PRO A 188 -20.75 1.48 5.54
CA PRO A 188 -21.05 2.20 4.29
C PRO A 188 -19.82 2.81 3.60
N ILE A 189 -19.80 2.84 2.27
CA ILE A 189 -18.60 3.25 1.49
C ILE A 189 -18.14 4.68 1.79
N GLN A 190 -19.07 5.63 1.89
CA GLN A 190 -18.70 7.01 2.20
C GLN A 190 -18.07 7.14 3.60
N GLU A 191 -18.55 6.35 4.56
CA GLU A 191 -17.96 6.30 5.91
C GLU A 191 -16.56 5.70 5.87
N GLU A 192 -16.35 4.65 5.08
CA GLU A 192 -15.02 4.05 4.88
C GLU A 192 -14.04 4.99 4.18
N ARG A 193 -14.49 5.76 3.17
CA ARG A 193 -13.68 6.81 2.52
C ARG A 193 -13.22 7.85 3.55
N GLU A 194 -14.13 8.35 4.37
CA GLU A 194 -13.82 9.34 5.42
C GLU A 194 -12.92 8.75 6.51
N ARG A 195 -13.16 7.50 6.93
CA ARG A 195 -12.35 6.79 7.93
C ARG A 195 -10.93 6.58 7.45
N LEU A 196 -10.74 6.06 6.23
CA LEU A 196 -9.43 5.85 5.62
C LEU A 196 -8.70 7.19 5.41
N GLY A 197 -9.41 8.22 4.96
CA GLY A 197 -8.85 9.57 4.80
C GLY A 197 -8.38 10.16 6.13
N THR A 198 -9.18 10.00 7.19
CA THR A 198 -8.84 10.40 8.57
C THR A 198 -7.62 9.63 9.08
N LEU A 199 -7.61 8.31 8.89
CA LEU A 199 -6.49 7.43 9.27
C LEU A 199 -5.18 7.87 8.61
N LEU A 200 -5.19 8.11 7.29
CA LEU A 200 -4.02 8.60 6.55
C LEU A 200 -3.57 9.96 7.07
N PHE A 201 -4.49 10.91 7.19
CA PHE A 201 -4.18 12.28 7.59
C PHE A 201 -3.46 12.34 8.95
N HIS A 202 -3.96 11.58 9.93
CA HIS A 202 -3.35 11.51 11.25
C HIS A 202 -2.05 10.71 11.29
N SER A 203 -1.79 9.90 10.26
CA SER A 203 -0.57 9.09 10.16
C SER A 203 0.56 9.76 9.40
N LEU A 204 0.31 10.93 8.79
CA LEU A 204 1.30 11.65 7.98
C LEU A 204 2.55 12.02 8.79
N ASP A 205 3.72 11.62 8.29
CA ASP A 205 4.98 12.23 8.69
C ASP A 205 5.08 13.60 8.02
N ARG A 206 5.21 14.64 8.85
CA ARG A 206 5.39 16.04 8.45
C ARG A 206 6.70 16.62 8.97
N SER A 207 7.62 15.78 9.42
CA SER A 207 8.91 16.20 9.99
C SER A 207 9.76 17.03 9.02
N ASP A 208 9.57 16.83 7.71
CA ASP A 208 10.24 17.57 6.65
C ASP A 208 9.39 18.72 6.08
N ILE A 209 8.29 19.10 6.74
CA ILE A 209 7.38 20.16 6.30
C ILE A 209 7.28 21.22 7.40
N CYS A 210 7.47 22.48 7.03
CA CYS A 210 7.30 23.59 7.97
C CYS A 210 5.83 23.70 8.38
N GLY A 211 5.52 23.62 9.68
CA GLY A 211 4.14 23.72 10.19
C GLY A 211 3.48 25.10 10.05
N ILE A 212 4.22 26.11 9.57
CA ILE A 212 3.71 27.48 9.36
C ILE A 212 3.50 27.76 7.87
N CYS A 213 4.50 27.47 7.03
CA CYS A 213 4.47 27.82 5.60
C CYS A 213 4.35 26.60 4.66
N PHE A 214 4.35 25.39 5.20
CA PHE A 214 4.22 24.12 4.48
C PHE A 214 5.26 23.90 3.37
N HIS A 215 6.41 24.60 3.44
CA HIS A 215 7.56 24.32 2.59
C HIS A 215 8.38 23.16 3.15
N LYS A 216 9.00 22.40 2.25
CA LYS A 216 9.96 21.35 2.64
C LYS A 216 11.11 21.96 3.41
N VAL A 217 11.32 21.49 4.63
CA VAL A 217 12.49 21.82 5.45
C VAL A 217 13.58 20.80 5.12
N PRO A 218 14.78 21.22 4.72
CA PRO A 218 15.89 20.30 4.51
C PRO A 218 16.13 19.49 5.79
N ARG A 219 16.12 18.16 5.69
CA ARG A 219 16.50 17.31 6.82
C ARG A 219 17.94 17.67 7.20
N LYS A 220 18.17 18.07 8.45
CA LYS A 220 19.54 18.17 8.98
C LYS A 220 20.16 16.78 8.86
N ASN A 221 21.23 16.66 8.07
CA ASN A 221 22.03 15.44 8.03
C ASN A 221 22.58 15.20 9.45
N LYS A 222 22.29 14.04 10.04
CA LYS A 222 22.93 13.56 11.30
C LYS A 222 24.42 13.21 11.10
N ALA A 223 25.15 14.00 10.32
CA ALA A 223 26.57 13.82 10.04
C ALA A 223 27.44 14.96 10.58
N SER A 224 26.85 16.03 11.15
CA SER A 224 27.61 17.18 11.66
C SER A 224 27.98 17.11 13.14
N ASP A 225 27.37 16.23 13.94
CA ASP A 225 27.52 16.30 15.41
C ASP A 225 28.65 15.39 15.95
N ALA A 226 29.51 14.85 15.07
CA ALA A 226 30.64 14.00 15.46
C ALA A 226 32.00 14.73 15.44
N ASN A 227 32.08 16.02 15.08
CA ASN A 227 33.37 16.68 14.86
C ASN A 227 33.74 17.82 15.84
N ASP A 228 32.94 18.09 16.87
CA ASP A 228 33.20 19.21 17.80
C ASP A 228 33.87 18.80 19.14
N ASN A 229 34.36 17.56 19.29
CA ASN A 229 35.03 17.11 20.53
C ASN A 229 36.51 16.72 20.37
N LEU A 230 37.20 17.20 19.34
CA LEU A 230 38.63 16.97 19.12
C LEU A 230 39.41 18.28 19.01
N ASN A 231 39.27 19.18 19.98
CA ASN A 231 40.19 20.32 20.14
C ASN A 231 40.18 20.92 21.56
N ILE A 232 40.45 20.11 22.58
CA ILE A 232 41.00 20.63 23.86
C ILE A 232 42.03 19.64 24.40
N ARG A 233 43.23 19.63 23.81
CA ARG A 233 44.51 19.33 24.50
C ARG A 233 45.67 19.92 23.71
N LYS A 234 46.10 21.12 24.11
CA LYS A 234 47.50 21.54 24.11
C LYS A 234 47.74 22.29 25.41
#